data_AF-A0A956FM42-F1
#
_entry.id   AF-A0A956FM42-F1
#
_cell.length_a   1.000
_cell.length_b   1.000
_cell.length_c   1.000
_cell.angle_alpha   90.00
_cell.angle_beta   90.00
_cell.angle_gamma   90.00
#
_symmetry.space_group_name_H-M   'P 1'
#
loop_
_entity.id
_entity.type
_entity.pdbx_description
1 polymer ?
#
loop_
_entity_poly.entity_id
_entity_poly.type
_entity_poly.pdbx_seq_one_letter_code
_entity_poly.pdbx_strand_id
1 'polypeptide(L)'
;MHPAWSLLTALLFGPADPGAGFDQVRSAAVSAGDEETGELTNGRHYYASNERDLHLIADDVRDRGGVLFGVAADPSYILAAWADADAIVLVDLDPAIVDLHRIYAAFFRAADDPASFRRLWRADGRAAAEELLTLAADDDSDAATLLATLAEAAPAIDRRFADLEARMAANDTPWLLSDQVQYRRVADLVRNGQVLALRGDLTRDGVVRDLADWLREAGLEISVLYLSNIEQYFM
;
A
#
# COMPACT_ATOMS: atom_id res chain seq x y z
N MET A 1 -58.99 -12.75 4.18
CA MET A 1 -57.88 -12.82 5.16
C MET A 1 -56.71 -13.54 4.52
N HIS A 2 -55.73 -12.78 4.02
CA HIS A 2 -54.39 -13.24 3.66
C HIS A 2 -53.45 -12.06 4.00
N PRO A 3 -52.37 -12.25 4.77
CA PRO A 3 -51.54 -11.13 5.18
C PRO A 3 -50.55 -10.78 4.06
N ALA A 4 -50.53 -9.51 3.69
CA ALA A 4 -49.54 -8.89 2.82
C ALA A 4 -48.28 -8.57 3.64
N TRP A 5 -47.34 -9.50 3.72
CA TRP A 5 -46.04 -9.29 4.36
C TRP A 5 -44.99 -10.08 3.55
N SER A 6 -44.40 -9.52 2.50
CA SER A 6 -43.19 -10.09 1.84
C SER A 6 -42.48 -9.18 0.81
N LEU A 7 -42.57 -7.85 0.87
CA LEU A 7 -41.85 -6.99 -0.09
C LEU A 7 -41.20 -5.73 0.51
N LEU A 8 -40.88 -5.73 1.81
CA LEU A 8 -40.29 -4.55 2.48
C LEU A 8 -38.97 -4.83 3.23
N THR A 9 -38.24 -5.88 2.87
CA THR A 9 -36.95 -6.22 3.52
C THR A 9 -35.77 -6.36 2.55
N ALA A 10 -35.84 -5.76 1.36
CA ALA A 10 -34.76 -5.82 0.36
C ALA A 10 -34.16 -4.46 -0.01
N LEU A 11 -34.35 -3.42 0.81
CA LEU A 11 -33.96 -2.04 0.50
C LEU A 11 -33.05 -1.36 1.54
N LEU A 12 -32.38 -2.11 2.43
CA LEU A 12 -31.53 -1.51 3.47
C LEU A 12 -30.03 -1.83 3.40
N PHE A 13 -29.60 -2.70 2.48
CA PHE A 13 -28.18 -2.93 2.24
C PHE A 13 -27.95 -3.03 0.73
N GLY A 14 -27.73 -1.90 0.07
CA GLY A 14 -26.96 -1.91 -1.18
C GLY A 14 -25.56 -2.48 -0.89
N PRO A 15 -24.80 -2.92 -1.90
CA PRO A 15 -23.39 -3.26 -1.67
C PRO A 15 -22.75 -2.08 -0.93
N ALA A 16 -22.06 -2.37 0.18
CA ALA A 16 -21.33 -1.36 0.92
C ALA A 16 -20.40 -0.66 -0.07
N ASP A 17 -20.45 0.67 -0.13
CA ASP A 17 -19.50 1.45 -0.91
C ASP A 17 -18.10 1.20 -0.31
N PRO A 18 -17.20 0.49 -1.02
CA PRO A 18 -15.91 0.13 -0.45
C PRO A 18 -15.09 1.36 -0.02
N GLY A 19 -15.28 2.50 -0.70
CA GLY A 19 -14.63 3.76 -0.35
C GLY A 19 -15.11 4.29 1.01
N ALA A 20 -16.42 4.35 1.24
CA ALA A 20 -16.99 4.80 2.51
C ALA A 20 -16.63 3.87 3.67
N GLY A 21 -16.60 2.55 3.42
CA GLY A 21 -16.12 1.57 4.40
C GLY A 21 -14.65 1.79 4.76
N PHE A 22 -13.80 2.09 3.77
CA PHE A 22 -12.38 2.29 4.02
C PHE A 22 -12.08 3.62 4.75
N ASP A 23 -12.89 4.66 4.54
CA ASP A 23 -12.81 5.91 5.31
C ASP A 23 -13.04 5.69 6.81
N GLN A 24 -13.93 4.75 7.17
CA GLN A 24 -14.15 4.33 8.56
C GLN A 24 -12.92 3.64 9.12
N VAL A 25 -12.32 2.69 8.38
CA VAL A 25 -11.09 1.98 8.78
C VAL A 25 -9.95 2.97 9.02
N ARG A 26 -9.73 3.89 8.09
CA ARG A 26 -8.71 4.94 8.21
C ARG A 26 -8.93 5.82 9.44
N SER A 27 -10.16 6.24 9.69
CA SER A 27 -10.50 7.06 10.85
C SER A 27 -10.28 6.32 12.18
N ALA A 28 -10.60 5.01 12.23
CA ALA A 28 -10.33 4.16 13.37
C ALA A 28 -8.82 4.03 13.63
N ALA A 29 -8.03 3.80 12.58
CA ALA A 29 -6.58 3.69 12.68
C ALA A 29 -5.90 4.98 13.17
N VAL A 30 -6.30 6.14 12.64
CA VAL A 30 -5.81 7.45 13.13
C VAL A 30 -6.13 7.63 14.62
N SER A 31 -7.29 7.14 15.07
CA SER A 31 -7.71 7.24 16.48
C SER A 31 -6.92 6.30 17.39
N ALA A 32 -6.49 5.14 16.88
CA ALA A 32 -5.69 4.17 17.63
C ALA A 32 -4.25 4.68 17.85
N GLY A 33 -3.70 5.46 16.91
CA GLY A 33 -2.36 6.02 16.99
C GLY A 33 -1.27 5.06 16.51
N ASP A 34 0.00 5.48 16.66
CA ASP A 34 1.17 4.71 16.22
C ASP A 34 1.60 3.67 17.27
N GLU A 35 1.91 2.45 16.83
CA GLU A 35 2.37 1.36 17.71
C GLU A 35 3.90 1.42 17.92
N GLU A 36 4.37 1.29 19.17
CA GLU A 36 5.80 1.12 19.44
C GLU A 36 6.24 -0.34 19.21
N THR A 37 6.90 -0.59 18.09
CA THR A 37 7.28 -1.95 17.64
C THR A 37 8.64 -2.45 18.13
N GLY A 38 9.38 -1.63 18.90
CA GLY A 38 10.70 -2.00 19.41
C GLY A 38 11.82 -1.95 18.36
N GLU A 39 12.90 -2.72 18.61
CA GLU A 39 14.10 -2.73 17.74
C GLU A 39 13.91 -3.63 16.51
N LEU A 40 14.54 -3.23 15.40
CA LEU A 40 14.60 -4.04 14.18
C LEU A 40 15.43 -5.31 14.41
N THR A 41 14.99 -6.44 13.86
CA THR A 41 15.64 -7.76 14.01
C THR A 41 17.12 -7.79 13.61
N ASN A 42 17.58 -6.85 12.77
CA ASN A 42 18.98 -6.73 12.35
C ASN A 42 19.48 -5.30 12.16
N GLY A 43 18.73 -4.30 12.66
CA GLY A 43 19.09 -2.89 12.54
C GLY A 43 19.15 -2.35 11.11
N ARG A 44 18.45 -2.98 10.15
CA ARG A 44 18.43 -2.54 8.74
C ARG A 44 17.02 -2.24 8.26
N HIS A 45 16.92 -1.20 7.45
CA HIS A 45 15.72 -0.83 6.72
C HIS A 45 15.67 -1.53 5.36
N TYR A 46 14.52 -2.11 5.02
CA TYR A 46 14.31 -2.86 3.78
C TYR A 46 13.48 -2.07 2.76
N TYR A 47 14.03 -0.96 2.25
CA TYR A 47 13.32 -0.03 1.37
C TYR A 47 12.90 -0.58 0.00
N ALA A 48 13.45 -1.71 -0.42
CA ALA A 48 13.12 -2.34 -1.70
C ALA A 48 13.12 -3.86 -1.53
N SER A 49 12.12 -4.52 -2.12
CA SER A 49 12.05 -5.97 -2.12
C SER A 49 13.20 -6.60 -2.92
N ASN A 50 13.69 -7.74 -2.45
CA ASN A 50 14.63 -8.58 -3.19
C ASN A 50 13.94 -9.71 -3.96
N GLU A 51 12.60 -9.76 -3.96
CA GLU A 51 11.80 -10.72 -4.71
C GLU A 51 11.81 -10.39 -6.20
N ARG A 52 12.57 -11.18 -6.96
CA ARG A 52 12.80 -10.93 -8.39
C ARG A 52 11.68 -11.46 -9.29
N ASP A 53 10.96 -12.48 -8.82
CA ASP A 53 10.12 -13.30 -9.67
C ASP A 53 8.62 -13.13 -9.38
N LEU A 54 8.19 -11.92 -9.01
CA LEU A 54 6.77 -11.59 -8.74
C LEU A 54 5.83 -11.92 -9.91
N HIS A 55 6.32 -11.93 -11.15
CA HIS A 55 5.53 -12.32 -12.33
C HIS A 55 4.94 -13.73 -12.20
N LEU A 56 5.58 -14.63 -11.44
CA LEU A 56 5.11 -16.01 -11.26
C LEU A 56 3.74 -16.10 -10.57
N ILE A 57 3.35 -15.07 -9.80
CA ILE A 57 2.08 -15.04 -9.06
C ILE A 57 1.07 -14.06 -9.68
N ALA A 58 1.40 -13.40 -10.80
CA ALA A 58 0.55 -12.39 -11.40
C ALA A 58 -0.83 -12.94 -11.81
N ASP A 59 -0.87 -14.16 -12.35
CA ASP A 59 -2.12 -14.81 -12.74
C ASP A 59 -2.97 -15.23 -11.53
N ASP A 60 -2.34 -15.66 -10.43
CA ASP A 60 -3.05 -16.08 -9.22
C ASP A 60 -3.72 -14.90 -8.51
N VAL A 61 -3.12 -13.72 -8.61
CA VAL A 61 -3.57 -12.50 -7.92
C VAL A 61 -4.55 -11.69 -8.77
N ARG A 62 -4.69 -11.97 -10.06
CA ARG A 62 -5.44 -11.14 -11.00
C ARG A 62 -6.93 -11.02 -10.64
N ASP A 63 -7.47 -9.80 -10.76
CA ASP A 63 -8.90 -9.45 -10.67
C ASP A 63 -9.61 -9.98 -9.39
N ARG A 64 -8.89 -10.05 -8.27
CA ARG A 64 -9.44 -10.49 -6.98
C ARG A 64 -10.34 -9.45 -6.31
N GLY A 65 -10.22 -8.17 -6.66
CA GLY A 65 -10.92 -7.06 -6.00
C GLY A 65 -10.56 -6.96 -4.51
N GLY A 66 -11.40 -6.31 -3.70
CA GLY A 66 -11.29 -6.32 -2.24
C GLY A 66 -10.05 -5.60 -1.69
N VAL A 67 -9.80 -5.82 -0.40
CA VAL A 67 -8.65 -5.20 0.28
C VAL A 67 -7.40 -6.06 0.08
N LEU A 68 -6.32 -5.42 -0.39
CA LEU A 68 -4.99 -6.01 -0.30
C LEU A 68 -4.37 -5.68 1.06
N PHE A 69 -4.00 -6.71 1.80
CA PHE A 69 -3.11 -6.58 2.95
C PHE A 69 -1.69 -6.93 2.50
N GLY A 70 -0.72 -6.08 2.83
CA GLY A 70 0.67 -6.31 2.52
C GLY A 70 1.61 -5.88 3.63
N VAL A 71 2.78 -6.49 3.65
CA VAL A 71 3.97 -5.99 4.36
C VAL A 71 5.00 -5.49 3.34
N ALA A 72 6.09 -4.89 3.83
CA ALA A 72 7.23 -4.45 3.00
C ALA A 72 6.87 -3.36 1.97
N ALA A 73 7.86 -3.00 1.14
CA ALA A 73 7.85 -1.82 0.27
C ALA A 73 7.00 -1.96 -1.02
N ASP A 74 7.66 -2.10 -2.17
CA ASP A 74 7.04 -2.03 -3.51
C ASP A 74 6.07 -3.15 -3.90
N PRO A 75 6.23 -4.43 -3.48
CA PRO A 75 5.41 -5.52 -4.00
C PRO A 75 3.91 -5.33 -3.80
N SER A 76 3.50 -4.79 -2.65
CA SER A 76 2.08 -4.58 -2.32
C SER A 76 1.35 -3.70 -3.34
N TYR A 77 2.00 -2.66 -3.88
CA TYR A 77 1.42 -1.83 -4.94
C TYR A 77 1.32 -2.57 -6.27
N ILE A 78 2.30 -3.42 -6.59
CA ILE A 78 2.30 -4.24 -7.81
C ILE A 78 1.16 -5.27 -7.76
N LEU A 79 1.05 -5.96 -6.63
CA LEU A 79 -0.01 -6.94 -6.38
C LEU A 79 -1.39 -6.28 -6.39
N ALA A 80 -1.53 -5.09 -5.81
CA ALA A 80 -2.79 -4.35 -5.82
C ALA A 80 -3.20 -3.97 -7.25
N ALA A 81 -2.24 -3.60 -8.09
CA ALA A 81 -2.48 -3.26 -9.49
C ALA A 81 -2.99 -4.48 -10.30
N TRP A 82 -2.41 -5.66 -10.06
CA TRP A 82 -2.88 -6.91 -10.69
C TRP A 82 -4.22 -7.37 -10.14
N ALA A 83 -4.43 -7.22 -8.83
CA ALA A 83 -5.67 -7.63 -8.17
C ALA A 83 -6.88 -6.77 -8.51
N ASP A 84 -6.68 -5.58 -9.07
CA ASP A 84 -7.72 -4.55 -9.18
C ASP A 84 -8.33 -4.25 -7.80
N ALA A 85 -7.45 -4.07 -6.80
CA ALA A 85 -7.84 -3.92 -5.41
C ALA A 85 -8.70 -2.67 -5.17
N ASP A 86 -9.64 -2.76 -4.22
CA ASP A 86 -10.50 -1.65 -3.79
C ASP A 86 -9.81 -0.76 -2.74
N ALA A 87 -8.84 -1.31 -2.01
CA ALA A 87 -7.99 -0.58 -1.07
C ALA A 87 -6.71 -1.36 -0.73
N ILE A 88 -5.73 -0.66 -0.16
CA ILE A 88 -4.45 -1.23 0.28
C ILE A 88 -4.24 -0.92 1.76
N VAL A 89 -3.96 -1.95 2.56
CA VAL A 89 -3.46 -1.80 3.92
C VAL A 89 -2.05 -2.38 4.00
N LEU A 90 -1.14 -1.56 4.50
CA LEU A 90 0.28 -1.87 4.64
C LEU A 90 0.59 -1.86 6.12
N VAL A 91 1.13 -2.96 6.64
CA VAL A 91 1.59 -3.05 8.03
C VAL A 91 3.06 -3.39 8.02
N ASP A 92 3.88 -2.58 8.67
CA ASP A 92 5.30 -2.86 8.83
C ASP A 92 5.77 -2.54 10.25
N LEU A 93 6.73 -3.31 10.74
CA LEU A 93 7.31 -3.05 12.06
C LEU A 93 8.28 -1.86 12.01
N ASP A 94 8.86 -1.59 10.85
CA ASP A 94 9.89 -0.58 10.67
C ASP A 94 9.27 0.79 10.33
N PRO A 95 9.40 1.81 11.21
CA PRO A 95 8.84 3.14 10.95
C PRO A 95 9.39 3.77 9.67
N ALA A 96 10.63 3.45 9.25
CA ALA A 96 11.19 3.97 8.00
C ALA A 96 10.46 3.43 6.76
N ILE A 97 9.83 2.26 6.86
CA ILE A 97 9.00 1.69 5.78
C ILE A 97 7.62 2.32 5.76
N VAL A 98 7.06 2.67 6.92
CA VAL A 98 5.83 3.47 6.99
C VAL A 98 6.05 4.85 6.35
N ASP A 99 7.16 5.52 6.67
CA ASP A 99 7.57 6.77 6.02
C ASP A 99 7.81 6.61 4.53
N LEU A 100 8.40 5.49 4.12
CA LEU A 100 8.55 5.17 2.70
C LEU A 100 7.19 5.12 1.99
N HIS A 101 6.16 4.53 2.60
CA HIS A 101 4.81 4.53 2.04
C HIS A 101 4.19 5.93 1.96
N ARG A 102 4.51 6.83 2.88
CA ARG A 102 4.13 8.25 2.78
C ARG A 102 4.79 8.93 1.58
N ILE A 103 6.06 8.60 1.30
CA ILE A 103 6.77 9.06 0.10
C ILE A 103 6.11 8.51 -1.18
N TYR A 104 5.82 7.21 -1.23
CA TYR A 104 5.06 6.60 -2.34
C TYR A 104 3.74 7.34 -2.57
N ALA A 105 2.98 7.60 -1.49
CA ALA A 105 1.71 8.29 -1.57
C ALA A 105 1.84 9.72 -2.13
N ALA A 106 2.83 10.49 -1.67
CA ALA A 106 3.12 11.82 -2.23
C ALA A 106 3.42 11.76 -3.73
N PHE A 107 4.18 10.76 -4.17
CA PHE A 107 4.55 10.60 -5.58
C PHE A 107 3.39 10.15 -6.46
N PHE A 108 2.57 9.19 -6.01
CA PHE A 108 1.37 8.77 -6.75
C PHE A 108 0.34 9.90 -6.88
N ARG A 109 0.21 10.76 -5.85
CA ARG A 109 -0.66 11.94 -5.93
C ARG A 109 -0.21 12.91 -7.02
N ALA A 110 1.10 13.12 -7.16
CA ALA A 110 1.68 14.10 -8.07
C ALA A 110 1.92 13.60 -9.50
N ALA A 111 2.24 12.32 -9.69
CA ALA A 111 2.61 11.78 -11.00
C ALA A 111 1.40 11.20 -11.75
N ASP A 112 1.14 11.69 -12.95
CA ASP A 112 0.02 11.25 -13.81
C ASP A 112 0.29 9.92 -14.54
N ASP A 113 1.56 9.56 -14.68
CA ASP A 113 2.02 8.43 -15.48
C ASP A 113 3.25 7.74 -14.86
N PRO A 114 3.54 6.49 -15.26
CA PRO A 114 4.70 5.75 -14.75
C PRO A 114 6.05 6.43 -14.93
N ALA A 115 6.28 7.16 -16.03
CA ALA A 115 7.56 7.79 -16.30
C ALA A 115 7.77 8.98 -15.35
N SER A 116 6.74 9.79 -15.14
CA SER A 116 6.72 10.89 -14.16
C SER A 116 6.94 10.36 -12.74
N PHE A 117 6.31 9.24 -12.38
CA PHE A 117 6.50 8.59 -11.09
C PHE A 117 7.94 8.10 -10.89
N ARG A 118 8.49 7.37 -11.86
CA ARG A 118 9.89 6.88 -11.81
C ARG A 118 10.90 8.02 -11.71
N ARG A 119 10.63 9.16 -12.35
CA ARG A 119 11.51 10.33 -12.30
C ARG A 119 11.67 10.88 -10.88
N LEU A 120 10.63 10.82 -10.03
CA LEU A 120 10.69 11.31 -8.64
C LEU A 120 11.68 10.52 -7.76
N TRP A 121 12.00 9.29 -8.14
CA TRP A 121 13.02 8.46 -7.47
C TRP A 121 14.45 8.70 -8.00
N ARG A 122 14.61 9.53 -9.03
CA ARG A 122 15.89 9.73 -9.73
C ARG A 122 16.51 11.09 -9.41
N ALA A 123 17.81 11.18 -9.67
CA ALA A 123 18.58 12.41 -9.44
C ALA A 123 18.00 13.64 -10.17
N ASP A 124 17.47 13.45 -11.38
CA ASP A 124 16.90 14.52 -12.21
C ASP A 124 15.48 14.94 -11.79
N GLY A 125 14.80 14.15 -10.97
CA GLY A 125 13.52 14.50 -10.32
C GLY A 125 13.65 14.90 -8.86
N ARG A 126 14.86 14.86 -8.28
CA ARG A 126 15.09 15.01 -6.84
C ARG A 126 14.50 16.30 -6.26
N ALA A 127 14.73 17.45 -6.88
CA ALA A 127 14.23 18.72 -6.36
C ALA A 127 12.69 18.76 -6.28
N ALA A 128 12.01 18.21 -7.29
CA ALA A 128 10.54 18.12 -7.29
C ALA A 128 10.05 17.14 -6.23
N ALA A 129 10.74 16.00 -6.05
CA ALA A 129 10.44 15.05 -5.00
C ALA A 129 10.57 15.68 -3.60
N GLU A 130 11.65 16.42 -3.33
CA GLU A 130 11.85 17.08 -2.05
C GLU A 130 10.78 18.14 -1.77
N GLU A 131 10.41 18.94 -2.76
CA GLU A 131 9.32 19.92 -2.64
C GLU A 131 7.98 19.25 -2.30
N LEU A 132 7.64 18.15 -2.99
CA LEU A 132 6.43 17.38 -2.70
C LEU A 132 6.40 16.84 -1.27
N LEU A 133 7.54 16.35 -0.76
CA LEU A 133 7.62 15.82 0.60
C LEU A 133 7.53 16.93 1.66
N THR A 134 8.17 18.08 1.43
CA THR A 134 8.02 19.23 2.33
C THR A 134 6.56 19.72 2.40
N LEU A 135 5.83 19.70 1.27
CA LEU A 135 4.41 20.07 1.24
C LEU A 135 3.49 19.02 1.89
N ALA A 136 3.88 17.75 1.85
CA ALA A 136 3.09 16.65 2.40
C ALA A 136 3.36 16.37 3.88
N ALA A 137 4.45 16.91 4.44
CA ALA A 137 4.84 16.73 5.82
C ALA A 137 3.94 17.48 6.80
N ASP A 138 3.80 16.94 8.00
CA ASP A 138 3.01 17.55 9.08
C ASP A 138 3.71 18.76 9.71
N ASP A 139 5.04 18.69 9.83
CA ASP A 139 5.90 19.75 10.34
C ASP A 139 7.35 19.65 9.80
N ASP A 140 8.23 20.56 10.22
CA ASP A 140 9.63 20.60 9.78
C ASP A 140 10.44 19.36 10.20
N SER A 141 10.14 18.77 11.36
CA SER A 141 10.81 17.56 11.83
C SER A 141 10.40 16.36 10.99
N ASP A 142 9.12 16.26 10.68
CA ASP A 142 8.56 15.24 9.80
C ASP A 142 9.12 15.38 8.37
N ALA A 143 9.19 16.60 7.84
CA ALA A 143 9.80 16.86 6.55
C ALA A 143 11.27 16.40 6.51
N ALA A 144 12.05 16.68 7.57
CA ALA A 144 13.43 16.20 7.67
C ALA A 144 13.51 14.66 7.66
N THR A 145 12.61 13.97 8.34
CA THR A 145 12.51 12.50 8.32
C THR A 145 12.22 11.98 6.92
N LEU A 146 11.17 12.49 6.25
CA LEU A 146 10.80 12.06 4.90
C LEU A 146 11.92 12.31 3.88
N LEU A 147 12.62 13.44 3.98
CA LEU A 147 13.74 13.78 3.10
C LEU A 147 14.96 12.87 3.32
N ALA A 148 15.23 12.49 4.57
CA ALA A 148 16.28 11.54 4.93
C ALA A 148 15.94 10.14 4.39
N THR A 149 14.72 9.66 4.61
CA THR A 149 14.22 8.39 4.09
C THR A 149 14.28 8.37 2.55
N LEU A 150 13.89 9.46 1.87
CA LEU A 150 14.04 9.56 0.42
C LEU A 150 15.50 9.46 -0.02
N ALA A 151 16.42 10.12 0.67
CA ALA A 151 17.86 10.08 0.35
C ALA A 151 18.43 8.66 0.45
N GLU A 152 18.00 7.89 1.45
CA GLU A 152 18.47 6.53 1.67
C GLU A 152 17.81 5.52 0.71
N ALA A 153 16.50 5.63 0.52
CA ALA A 153 15.70 4.66 -0.23
C ALA A 153 15.83 4.78 -1.75
N ALA A 154 15.94 6.01 -2.29
CA ALA A 154 15.83 6.27 -3.72
C ALA A 154 16.81 5.47 -4.61
N PRO A 155 18.11 5.31 -4.27
CA PRO A 155 19.03 4.51 -5.09
C PRO A 155 18.65 3.03 -5.17
N ALA A 156 18.11 2.46 -4.09
CA ALA A 156 17.67 1.08 -4.06
C ALA A 156 16.37 0.89 -4.87
N ILE A 157 15.44 1.84 -4.76
CA ILE A 157 14.16 1.81 -5.47
C ILE A 157 14.33 2.02 -6.98
N ASP A 158 15.14 2.97 -7.44
CA ASP A 158 15.38 3.18 -8.88
C ASP A 158 16.03 1.94 -9.52
N ARG A 159 17.00 1.32 -8.84
CA ARG A 159 17.58 0.04 -9.27
C ARG A 159 16.53 -1.06 -9.32
N ARG A 160 15.73 -1.20 -8.26
CA ARG A 160 14.66 -2.19 -8.16
C ARG A 160 13.66 -2.05 -9.31
N PHE A 161 13.24 -0.84 -9.65
CA PHE A 161 12.32 -0.62 -10.78
C PHE A 161 12.96 -0.92 -12.14
N ALA A 162 14.25 -0.64 -12.31
CA ALA A 162 14.96 -1.04 -13.53
C ALA A 162 15.05 -2.57 -13.67
N ASP A 163 15.34 -3.27 -12.57
CA ASP A 163 15.42 -4.73 -12.53
C ASP A 163 14.04 -5.37 -12.77
N LEU A 164 12.98 -4.83 -12.15
CA LEU A 164 11.60 -5.27 -12.38
C LEU A 164 11.19 -5.06 -13.82
N GLU A 165 11.45 -3.89 -14.40
CA GLU A 165 11.10 -3.60 -15.79
C GLU A 165 11.72 -4.65 -16.73
N ALA A 166 13.02 -4.92 -16.58
CA ALA A 166 13.71 -5.92 -17.39
C ALA A 166 13.15 -7.33 -17.18
N ARG A 167 12.85 -7.70 -15.93
CA ARG A 167 12.36 -9.04 -15.58
C ARG A 167 10.92 -9.27 -16.06
N MET A 168 10.05 -8.28 -15.89
CA MET A 168 8.65 -8.31 -16.30
C MET A 168 8.53 -8.34 -17.82
N ALA A 169 9.32 -7.52 -18.53
CA ALA A 169 9.38 -7.53 -19.99
C ALA A 169 9.89 -8.88 -20.55
N ALA A 170 10.91 -9.48 -19.91
CA ALA A 170 11.42 -10.79 -20.33
C ALA A 170 10.42 -11.95 -20.14
N ASN A 171 9.36 -11.74 -19.36
CA ASN A 171 8.29 -12.70 -19.09
C ASN A 171 6.94 -12.22 -19.62
N ASP A 172 6.92 -11.25 -20.55
CA ASP A 172 5.71 -10.69 -21.18
C ASP A 172 4.60 -10.32 -20.16
N THR A 173 4.99 -9.82 -18.98
CA THR A 173 4.09 -9.51 -17.88
C THR A 173 3.97 -7.99 -17.70
N PRO A 174 2.84 -7.36 -18.07
CA PRO A 174 2.59 -5.96 -17.74
C PRO A 174 2.51 -5.77 -16.23
N TRP A 175 3.09 -4.68 -15.73
CA TRP A 175 3.12 -4.39 -14.30
C TRP A 175 2.89 -2.90 -14.05
N LEU A 176 2.75 -2.54 -12.77
CA LEU A 176 2.41 -1.20 -12.30
C LEU A 176 3.10 -0.04 -13.05
N LEU A 177 4.38 -0.16 -13.40
CA LEU A 177 5.13 0.91 -14.05
C LEU A 177 5.37 0.71 -15.56
N SER A 178 4.84 -0.36 -16.16
CA SER A 178 4.84 -0.56 -17.62
C SER A 178 3.45 -0.46 -18.25
N ASP A 179 2.38 -0.45 -17.44
CA ASP A 179 0.99 -0.32 -17.89
C ASP A 179 0.28 0.89 -17.26
N GLN A 180 -0.24 1.78 -18.12
CA GLN A 180 -0.87 3.03 -17.70
C GLN A 180 -2.20 2.83 -16.96
N VAL A 181 -2.94 1.75 -17.26
CA VAL A 181 -4.22 1.45 -16.60
C VAL A 181 -3.96 0.94 -15.19
N GLN A 182 -3.02 0.00 -15.03
CA GLN A 182 -2.55 -0.48 -13.74
C GLN A 182 -2.01 0.66 -12.86
N TYR A 183 -1.18 1.54 -13.44
CA TYR A 183 -0.69 2.73 -12.75
C TYR A 183 -1.81 3.62 -12.24
N ARG A 184 -2.79 3.96 -13.10
CA ARG A 184 -3.89 4.85 -12.72
C ARG A 184 -4.73 4.26 -11.62
N ARG A 185 -5.04 2.96 -11.66
CA ARG A 185 -5.79 2.28 -10.59
C ARG A 185 -5.14 2.51 -9.24
N VAL A 186 -3.83 2.22 -9.11
CA VAL A 186 -3.11 2.40 -7.85
C VAL A 186 -2.97 3.89 -7.47
N ALA A 187 -2.69 4.77 -8.42
CA ALA A 187 -2.61 6.20 -8.16
C ALA A 187 -3.96 6.76 -7.67
N ASP A 188 -5.07 6.27 -8.22
CA ASP A 188 -6.42 6.69 -7.83
C ASP A 188 -6.79 6.16 -6.44
N LEU A 189 -6.38 4.93 -6.07
CA LEU A 189 -6.50 4.47 -4.68
C LEU A 189 -5.81 5.45 -3.72
N VAL A 190 -4.58 5.88 -4.03
CA VAL A 190 -3.85 6.83 -3.19
C VAL A 190 -4.55 8.20 -3.13
N ARG A 191 -5.00 8.72 -4.27
CA ARG A 191 -5.67 10.03 -4.39
C ARG A 191 -7.01 10.05 -3.66
N ASN A 192 -7.73 8.93 -3.67
CA ASN A 192 -9.01 8.76 -3.01
C ASN A 192 -8.87 8.40 -1.52
N GLY A 193 -7.64 8.27 -0.99
CA GLY A 193 -7.42 7.91 0.41
C GLY A 193 -7.67 6.44 0.74
N GLN A 194 -7.63 5.57 -0.26
CA GLN A 194 -7.83 4.11 -0.17
C GLN A 194 -6.51 3.34 0.06
N VAL A 195 -5.50 4.00 0.63
CA VAL A 195 -4.23 3.40 1.03
C VAL A 195 -3.92 3.82 2.45
N LEU A 196 -3.68 2.83 3.32
CA LEU A 196 -3.36 3.02 4.73
C LEU A 196 -2.06 2.28 5.07
N ALA A 197 -1.06 3.02 5.55
CA ALA A 197 0.16 2.43 6.09
C ALA A 197 0.18 2.58 7.61
N LEU A 198 0.39 1.48 8.30
CA LEU A 198 0.40 1.38 9.76
C LEU A 198 1.72 0.79 10.21
N ARG A 199 2.21 1.30 11.34
CA ARG A 199 3.25 0.62 12.09
C ARG A 199 2.62 -0.47 12.94
N GLY A 200 3.23 -1.65 12.99
CA GLY A 200 2.92 -2.61 14.05
C GLY A 200 3.62 -3.95 13.93
N ASP A 201 3.55 -4.72 15.02
CA ASP A 201 4.23 -6.01 15.17
C ASP A 201 3.27 -7.16 14.90
N LEU A 202 3.48 -7.88 13.79
CA LEU A 202 2.63 -9.01 13.38
C LEU A 202 2.73 -10.22 14.33
N THR A 203 3.66 -10.22 15.28
CA THR A 203 3.82 -11.30 16.28
C THR A 203 3.02 -11.06 17.57
N ARG A 204 2.37 -9.90 17.71
CA ARG A 204 1.63 -9.50 18.92
C ARG A 204 0.16 -9.26 18.62
N ASP A 205 -0.65 -9.35 19.66
CA ASP A 205 -1.98 -8.75 19.64
C ASP A 205 -1.82 -7.22 19.60
N GLY A 206 -2.53 -6.56 18.69
CA GLY A 206 -2.35 -5.14 18.40
C GLY A 206 -2.89 -4.80 17.02
N VAL A 207 -2.09 -4.10 16.20
CA VAL A 207 -2.53 -3.52 14.93
C VAL A 207 -3.27 -4.49 14.00
N VAL A 208 -2.85 -5.75 13.91
CA VAL A 208 -3.45 -6.71 12.96
C VAL A 208 -4.84 -7.14 13.44
N ARG A 209 -5.02 -7.28 14.75
CA ARG A 209 -6.32 -7.63 15.33
C ARG A 209 -7.29 -6.47 15.22
N ASP A 210 -6.84 -5.27 15.55
CA ASP A 210 -7.65 -4.06 15.46
C ASP A 210 -8.06 -3.80 14.01
N LEU A 211 -7.13 -3.95 13.07
CA LEU A 211 -7.41 -3.86 11.64
C LEU A 211 -8.47 -4.87 11.19
N ALA A 212 -8.37 -6.13 11.64
CA ALA A 212 -9.36 -7.15 11.30
C ALA A 212 -10.75 -6.80 11.84
N ASP A 213 -10.84 -6.18 13.01
CA ASP A 213 -12.10 -5.71 13.59
C ASP A 213 -12.65 -4.51 12.81
N TRP A 214 -11.81 -3.53 12.46
CA TRP A 214 -12.23 -2.37 11.66
C TRP A 214 -12.72 -2.77 10.27
N LEU A 215 -12.01 -3.68 9.59
CA LEU A 215 -12.43 -4.18 8.28
C LEU A 215 -13.77 -4.94 8.37
N ARG A 216 -13.95 -5.76 9.40
CA ARG A 216 -15.21 -6.48 9.64
C ARG A 216 -16.37 -5.53 9.90
N GLU A 217 -16.16 -4.50 10.73
CA GLU A 217 -17.16 -3.47 11.01
C GLU A 217 -17.54 -2.66 9.76
N ALA A 218 -16.56 -2.41 8.87
CA ALA A 218 -16.76 -1.73 7.59
C ALA A 218 -17.33 -2.64 6.50
N GLY A 219 -17.49 -3.94 6.74
CA GLY A 219 -17.96 -4.92 5.75
C GLY A 219 -16.97 -5.15 4.60
N LEU A 220 -15.68 -4.97 4.85
CA LEU A 220 -14.59 -5.16 3.89
C LEU A 220 -13.90 -6.51 4.09
N GLU A 221 -13.49 -7.15 2.99
CA GLU A 221 -12.80 -8.44 2.99
C GLU A 221 -11.38 -8.30 2.43
N ILE A 222 -10.42 -8.98 3.07
CA ILE A 222 -9.07 -9.14 2.52
C ILE A 222 -9.11 -10.24 1.47
N SER A 223 -8.80 -9.91 0.23
CA SER A 223 -8.77 -10.84 -0.90
C SER A 223 -7.36 -11.34 -1.23
N VAL A 224 -6.35 -10.52 -0.88
CA VAL A 224 -4.93 -10.80 -1.08
C VAL A 224 -4.19 -10.49 0.22
N LEU A 225 -3.52 -11.50 0.77
CA LEU A 225 -2.66 -11.40 1.94
C LEU A 225 -1.21 -11.65 1.51
N TYR A 226 -0.38 -10.61 1.52
CA TYR A 226 1.03 -10.68 1.14
C TYR A 226 1.92 -10.49 2.38
N LEU A 227 2.65 -11.56 2.75
CA LEU A 227 3.51 -11.61 3.94
C LEU A 227 5.00 -11.59 3.61
N SER A 228 5.40 -11.53 2.33
CA SER A 228 6.80 -11.70 1.94
C SER A 228 7.37 -12.99 2.57
N ASN A 229 8.54 -12.92 3.20
CA ASN A 229 9.15 -14.00 3.98
C ASN A 229 9.05 -13.80 5.50
N ILE A 230 8.24 -12.86 6.01
CA ILE A 230 8.24 -12.50 7.44
C ILE A 230 7.90 -13.70 8.34
N GLU A 231 7.07 -14.59 7.82
CA GLU A 231 6.63 -15.84 8.42
C GLU A 231 7.81 -16.74 8.85
N GLN A 232 8.95 -16.65 8.16
CA GLN A 232 10.16 -17.42 8.48
C GLN A 232 10.85 -16.97 9.77
N TYR A 233 10.48 -15.80 10.33
CA TYR A 233 11.13 -15.24 11.52
C TYR A 233 10.35 -15.51 12.81
N PHE A 234 9.12 -16.01 12.73
CA PHE A 234 8.28 -16.26 13.91
C PHE A 234 7.45 -17.55 13.87
N MET A 235 7.51 -18.35 12.79
CA MET A 235 6.98 -19.73 12.75
C MET A 235 8.04 -20.78 13.08
#